data_AF-A0AAU2TXW9-F1
#
_entry.id   AF-A0AAU2TXW9-F1
#
_cell.length_a   1.000
_cell.length_b   1.000
_cell.length_c   1.000
_cell.angle_alpha   90.00
_cell.angle_beta   90.00
_cell.angle_gamma   90.00
#
_symmetry.space_group_name_H-M   'P 1'
#
loop_
_entity.id
_entity.type
_entity.pdbx_description
1 polymer ?
#
loop_
_entity_poly.entity_id
_entity_poly.type
_entity_poly.pdbx_seq_one_letter_code
_entity_poly.pdbx_strand_id
1 'polypeptide(L)'
;MRVLRATSNPFAGLHHAGTPLLLPNAWDHATATAMARKGFRAIGTTSLAVAAAVGLPDGASATRDETLRLALSLGSQPFLLSVDAESGFSEDPDEVGEFARQLEAVGAVGINLEDSLGPVDRHAAKIAAVKAAAPGLFVNARTDTYWFGERGERGKRGERGERGERGERGGAETLSRLDAYQQAGADGVFVPGLTDAGEIAALVARLDVPLNILYSPTGPTVRQLGDLGVSRISLGSFLYRRAVGAALDALDEIREGHRPGGRTPTYEDIQGMGADAARHA
;
A
#
# COMPACT_ATOMS: atom_id res chain seq x y z
N MET A 1 3.36 33.20 -3.95
CA MET A 1 3.95 32.49 -2.79
C MET A 1 2.82 31.78 -2.06
N ARG A 2 2.60 30.48 -2.34
CA ARG A 2 1.56 29.70 -1.65
C ARG A 2 2.19 29.12 -0.38
N VAL A 3 1.67 29.51 0.78
CA VAL A 3 2.06 28.95 2.07
C VAL A 3 1.52 27.53 2.13
N LEU A 4 2.40 26.54 1.98
CA LEU A 4 2.09 25.14 2.31
C LEU A 4 1.68 25.10 3.78
N ARG A 5 0.47 24.62 4.08
CA ARG A 5 0.11 24.23 5.45
C ARG A 5 1.08 23.13 5.85
N ALA A 6 2.06 23.44 6.70
CA ALA A 6 2.93 22.45 7.28
C ALA A 6 2.11 21.59 8.26
N THR A 7 1.57 20.48 7.77
CA THR A 7 1.16 19.38 8.64
C THR A 7 2.46 18.71 9.10
N SER A 8 2.69 18.69 10.41
CA SER A 8 3.92 18.15 11.01
C SER A 8 3.94 16.61 11.01
N ASN A 9 3.40 15.96 9.97
CA ASN A 9 3.47 14.52 9.82
C ASN A 9 4.82 14.15 9.16
N PRO A 10 5.76 13.52 9.91
CA PRO A 10 7.07 13.16 9.37
C PRO A 10 6.98 12.19 8.19
N PHE A 11 5.89 11.42 8.06
CA PHE A 11 5.66 10.53 6.92
C PHE A 11 5.39 11.30 5.62
N ALA A 12 4.66 12.42 5.68
CA ALA A 12 4.46 13.29 4.52
C ALA A 12 5.80 13.79 3.96
N GLY A 13 6.73 14.15 4.86
CA GLY A 13 8.09 14.57 4.53
C GLY A 13 9.00 13.49 3.91
N LEU A 14 8.53 12.24 3.76
CA LEU A 14 9.26 11.18 3.06
C LEU A 14 8.96 11.11 1.55
N HIS A 15 7.93 11.81 1.07
CA HIS A 15 7.46 11.72 -0.31
C HIS A 15 8.16 12.77 -1.17
N HIS A 16 9.23 12.37 -1.87
CA HIS A 16 10.01 13.26 -2.73
C HIS A 16 10.04 12.74 -4.16
N ALA A 17 9.65 13.58 -5.12
CA ALA A 17 9.83 13.29 -6.54
C ALA A 17 11.33 13.09 -6.86
N GLY A 18 11.65 12.11 -7.70
CA GLY A 18 13.03 11.78 -8.06
C GLY A 18 13.77 10.90 -7.05
N THR A 19 13.32 10.85 -5.79
CA THR A 19 13.87 9.97 -4.74
C THR A 19 12.72 9.33 -3.97
N PRO A 20 12.00 8.37 -4.59
CA PRO A 20 10.77 7.85 -4.04
C PRO A 20 10.99 7.16 -2.69
N LEU A 21 10.01 7.30 -1.81
CA LEU A 21 9.88 6.43 -0.65
C LEU A 21 9.62 4.99 -1.13
N LEU A 22 10.60 4.09 -0.97
CA LEU A 22 10.37 2.65 -1.11
C LEU A 22 9.75 2.12 0.19
N LEU A 23 8.47 1.79 0.14
CA LEU A 23 7.70 1.33 1.29
C LEU A 23 7.50 -0.19 1.25
N PRO A 24 8.23 -0.97 2.08
CA PRO A 24 7.95 -2.39 2.22
C PRO A 24 6.68 -2.61 3.05
N ASN A 25 5.98 -3.71 2.80
CA ASN A 25 4.73 -4.02 3.48
C ASN A 25 4.86 -5.27 4.34
N ALA A 26 4.58 -5.13 5.64
CA ALA A 26 4.61 -6.18 6.63
C ALA A 26 3.19 -6.75 6.89
N TRP A 27 3.14 -7.92 7.53
CA TRP A 27 1.91 -8.60 7.90
C TRP A 27 1.90 -9.11 9.35
N ASP A 28 3.02 -8.97 10.05
CA ASP A 28 3.19 -9.28 11.46
C ASP A 28 4.32 -8.44 12.08
N HIS A 29 4.52 -8.59 13.38
CA HIS A 29 5.57 -7.92 14.14
C HIS A 29 6.99 -8.29 13.67
N ALA A 30 7.23 -9.57 13.40
CA ALA A 30 8.57 -10.06 13.04
C ALA A 30 9.05 -9.48 11.71
N THR A 31 8.17 -9.45 10.72
CA THR A 31 8.45 -8.92 9.38
C THR A 31 8.63 -7.40 9.41
N ALA A 32 7.80 -6.68 10.16
CA ALA A 32 7.97 -5.24 10.35
C ALA A 32 9.32 -4.93 11.04
N THR A 33 9.64 -5.64 12.13
CA THR A 33 10.90 -5.46 12.85
C THR A 33 12.11 -5.79 11.96
N ALA A 34 12.04 -6.86 11.16
CA ALA A 34 13.10 -7.21 10.22
C ALA A 34 13.32 -6.13 9.16
N MET A 35 12.25 -5.50 8.65
CA MET A 35 12.33 -4.38 7.71
C MET A 35 12.92 -3.12 8.38
N ALA A 36 12.49 -2.81 9.62
CA ALA A 36 13.04 -1.69 10.38
C ALA A 36 14.55 -1.85 10.64
N ARG A 37 14.99 -3.06 11.04
CA ARG A 37 16.42 -3.41 11.20
C ARG A 37 17.23 -3.30 9.90
N LYS A 38 16.58 -3.36 8.74
CA LYS A 38 17.20 -3.09 7.44
C LYS A 38 17.30 -1.60 7.11
N GLY A 39 16.86 -0.71 8.01
CA GLY A 39 16.97 0.74 7.87
C GLY A 39 15.74 1.41 7.24
N PHE A 40 14.66 0.67 7.01
CA PHE A 40 13.42 1.27 6.52
C PHE A 40 12.74 2.08 7.63
N ARG A 41 12.65 3.40 7.43
CA ARG A 41 12.03 4.34 8.39
C ARG A 41 10.51 4.30 8.41
N ALA A 42 9.91 3.75 7.36
CA ALA A 42 8.47 3.60 7.24
C ALA A 42 8.11 2.21 6.72
N ILE A 43 6.98 1.69 7.18
CA ILE A 43 6.49 0.35 6.87
C ILE A 43 4.99 0.44 6.57
N GLY A 44 4.58 -0.21 5.48
CA GLY A 44 3.17 -0.40 5.14
C GLY A 44 2.61 -1.70 5.73
N THR A 45 1.29 -1.83 5.84
CA THR A 45 0.64 -3.16 5.95
C THR A 45 0.13 -3.61 4.57
N THR A 46 -0.35 -4.85 4.45
CA THR A 46 -1.00 -5.34 3.22
C THR A 46 -2.22 -6.19 3.57
N SER A 47 -3.40 -5.80 3.07
CA SER A 47 -4.68 -6.46 3.36
C SER A 47 -4.67 -7.94 2.95
N LEU A 48 -4.06 -8.30 1.81
CA LEU A 48 -4.00 -9.69 1.35
C LEU A 48 -3.38 -10.63 2.38
N ALA A 49 -2.30 -10.21 3.04
CA ALA A 49 -1.65 -11.06 4.03
C ALA A 49 -2.46 -11.14 5.33
N VAL A 50 -3.10 -10.02 5.73
CA VAL A 50 -4.02 -9.98 6.87
C VAL A 50 -5.19 -10.95 6.66
N ALA A 51 -5.83 -10.89 5.50
CA ALA A 51 -6.94 -11.76 5.12
C ALA A 51 -6.51 -13.23 5.05
N ALA A 52 -5.40 -13.51 4.36
CA ALA A 52 -4.89 -14.87 4.19
C ALA A 52 -4.51 -15.52 5.53
N ALA A 53 -3.96 -14.76 6.48
CA ALA A 53 -3.59 -15.27 7.80
C ALA A 53 -4.78 -15.80 8.62
N VAL A 54 -5.99 -15.34 8.34
CA VAL A 54 -7.23 -15.78 9.00
C VAL A 54 -8.16 -16.58 8.09
N GLY A 55 -7.72 -16.91 6.87
CA GLY A 55 -8.52 -17.69 5.91
C GLY A 55 -9.69 -16.94 5.28
N LEU A 56 -9.64 -15.60 5.25
CA LEU A 56 -10.66 -14.76 4.64
C LEU A 56 -10.23 -14.28 3.23
N PRO A 57 -11.19 -13.98 2.34
CA PRO A 57 -10.90 -13.33 1.07
C PRO A 57 -10.47 -11.87 1.28
N ASP A 58 -9.45 -11.47 0.53
CA ASP A 58 -8.96 -10.08 0.46
C ASP A 58 -9.91 -9.18 -0.33
N GLY A 59 -10.07 -7.92 0.10
CA GLY A 59 -10.95 -6.93 -0.53
C GLY A 59 -12.44 -7.12 -0.23
N ALA A 60 -12.79 -8.03 0.68
CA ALA A 60 -14.18 -8.33 1.04
C ALA A 60 -14.68 -7.49 2.23
N SER A 61 -13.88 -6.52 2.71
CA SER A 61 -14.20 -5.72 3.90
C SER A 61 -14.46 -6.56 5.17
N ALA A 62 -13.95 -7.79 5.21
CA ALA A 62 -14.18 -8.74 6.30
C ALA A 62 -13.05 -8.77 7.34
N THR A 63 -12.03 -7.91 7.17
CA THR A 63 -10.78 -7.96 7.97
C THR A 63 -10.53 -6.71 8.80
N ARG A 64 -11.59 -5.94 9.09
CA ARG A 64 -11.50 -4.67 9.85
C ARG A 64 -10.78 -4.86 11.19
N ASP A 65 -11.21 -5.84 11.96
CA ASP A 65 -10.70 -6.08 13.31
C ASP A 65 -9.29 -6.67 13.26
N GLU A 66 -9.01 -7.53 12.28
CA GLU A 66 -7.67 -8.05 12.01
C GLU A 66 -6.68 -6.94 11.66
N THR A 67 -7.11 -5.99 10.83
CA THR A 67 -6.33 -4.83 10.40
C THR A 67 -6.03 -3.92 11.58
N LEU A 68 -7.04 -3.62 12.41
CA LEU A 68 -6.85 -2.82 13.63
C LEU A 68 -5.91 -3.52 14.61
N ARG A 69 -6.04 -4.83 14.80
CA ARG A 69 -5.16 -5.63 15.67
C ARG A 69 -3.71 -5.62 15.17
N LEU A 70 -3.49 -5.69 13.86
CA LEU A 70 -2.14 -5.55 13.32
C LEU A 70 -1.60 -4.13 13.56
N ALA A 71 -2.41 -3.10 13.32
CA ALA A 71 -2.02 -1.72 13.58
C ALA A 71 -1.67 -1.47 15.05
N LEU A 72 -2.45 -2.01 15.98
CA LEU A 72 -2.17 -2.00 17.43
C LEU A 72 -0.82 -2.62 17.78
N SER A 73 -0.46 -3.73 17.12
CA SER A 73 0.82 -4.41 17.35
C SER A 73 2.02 -3.62 16.83
N LEU A 74 1.84 -2.90 15.71
CA LEU A 74 2.93 -2.24 15.00
C LEU A 74 3.07 -0.75 15.33
N GLY A 75 2.01 -0.07 15.76
CA GLY A 75 1.99 1.39 15.81
C GLY A 75 2.79 2.02 16.96
N SER A 76 3.19 1.23 17.97
CA SER A 76 4.12 1.68 19.02
C SER A 76 5.61 1.55 18.62
N GLN A 77 5.91 0.95 17.47
CA GLN A 77 7.29 0.66 17.06
C GLN A 77 7.99 1.92 16.53
N PRO A 78 9.35 1.98 16.55
CA PRO A 78 10.11 3.19 16.19
C PRO A 78 10.23 3.44 14.67
N PHE A 79 9.20 3.07 13.90
CA PHE A 79 9.06 3.33 12.47
C PHE A 79 7.68 3.95 12.17
N LEU A 80 7.58 4.64 11.05
CA LEU A 80 6.34 5.26 10.61
C LEU A 80 5.42 4.22 9.95
N LEU A 81 4.24 3.98 10.52
CA LEU A 81 3.29 2.99 10.04
C LEU A 81 2.26 3.59 9.07
N SER A 82 2.15 3.02 7.87
CA SER A 82 1.06 3.27 6.93
C SER A 82 0.16 2.03 6.83
N VAL A 83 -1.12 2.16 7.13
CA VAL A 83 -2.06 1.03 7.15
C VAL A 83 -2.82 0.91 5.84
N ASP A 84 -2.85 -0.28 5.25
CA ASP A 84 -3.76 -0.65 4.18
C ASP A 84 -5.15 -0.95 4.76
N ALA A 85 -6.12 -0.07 4.49
CA ALA A 85 -7.45 -0.11 5.09
C ALA A 85 -8.55 -0.53 4.10
N GLU A 86 -8.18 -1.19 2.99
CA GLU A 86 -9.09 -1.52 1.90
C GLU A 86 -9.91 -0.27 1.50
N SER A 87 -11.24 -0.42 1.34
CA SER A 87 -12.18 0.67 1.06
C SER A 87 -12.69 1.41 2.30
N GLY A 88 -12.10 1.12 3.47
CA GLY A 88 -12.50 1.66 4.77
C GLY A 88 -13.45 0.77 5.58
N PHE A 89 -13.75 -0.44 5.11
CA PHE A 89 -14.61 -1.44 5.76
C PHE A 89 -16.08 -1.02 5.98
N SER A 90 -16.49 0.12 5.42
CA SER A 90 -17.88 0.60 5.40
C SER A 90 -18.14 1.44 4.16
N GLU A 91 -19.39 1.51 3.74
CA GLU A 91 -19.85 2.44 2.71
C GLU A 91 -20.21 3.81 3.27
N ASP A 92 -20.41 3.93 4.58
CA ASP A 92 -20.67 5.17 5.28
C ASP A 92 -19.35 5.94 5.52
N PRO A 93 -19.17 7.14 4.94
CA PRO A 93 -17.99 7.96 5.17
C PRO A 93 -17.69 8.22 6.65
N ASP A 94 -18.70 8.39 7.50
CA ASP A 94 -18.49 8.71 8.92
C ASP A 94 -17.92 7.50 9.67
N GLU A 95 -18.37 6.28 9.36
CA GLU A 95 -17.81 5.05 9.92
C GLU A 95 -16.35 4.82 9.45
N VAL A 96 -16.04 5.18 8.20
CA VAL A 96 -14.66 5.13 7.67
C VAL A 96 -13.77 6.16 8.38
N GLY A 97 -14.28 7.36 8.65
CA GLY A 97 -13.60 8.39 9.42
C GLY A 97 -13.30 7.94 10.85
N GLU A 98 -14.28 7.33 11.52
CA GLU A 98 -14.11 6.77 12.87
C GLU A 98 -13.07 5.64 12.90
N PHE A 99 -13.07 4.75 11.89
CA PHE A 99 -12.04 3.72 11.78
C PHE A 99 -10.63 4.32 11.59
N ALA A 100 -10.51 5.36 10.76
CA ALA A 100 -9.24 6.06 10.59
C ALA A 100 -8.76 6.73 11.89
N ARG A 101 -9.67 7.29 12.69
CA ARG A 101 -9.35 7.82 14.02
C ARG A 101 -8.83 6.72 14.96
N GLN A 102 -9.39 5.52 14.89
CA GLN A 102 -8.89 4.36 15.65
C GLN A 102 -7.47 3.98 15.22
N LEU A 103 -7.18 3.98 13.91
CA LEU A 103 -5.84 3.73 13.39
C LEU A 103 -4.82 4.79 13.83
N GLU A 104 -5.18 6.07 13.75
CA GLU A 104 -4.33 7.18 14.22
C GLU A 104 -4.04 7.06 15.72
N ALA A 105 -5.05 6.74 16.53
CA ALA A 105 -4.92 6.60 17.97
C ALA A 105 -3.93 5.48 18.39
N VAL A 106 -3.74 4.48 17.53
CA VAL A 106 -2.81 3.37 17.78
C VAL A 106 -1.44 3.58 17.14
N GLY A 107 -1.18 4.75 16.55
CA GLY A 107 0.14 5.14 16.04
C GLY A 107 0.30 5.03 14.52
N ALA A 108 -0.76 4.76 13.76
CA ALA A 108 -0.69 4.92 12.31
C ALA A 108 -0.47 6.39 11.95
N VAL A 109 0.37 6.64 10.95
CA VAL A 109 0.65 8.00 10.43
C VAL A 109 0.24 8.15 8.95
N GLY A 110 -0.17 7.06 8.32
CA GLY A 110 -0.72 7.05 6.97
C GLY A 110 -1.73 5.94 6.77
N ILE A 111 -2.58 6.11 5.77
CA ILE A 111 -3.61 5.15 5.39
C ILE A 111 -3.69 5.05 3.87
N ASN A 112 -3.82 3.84 3.34
CA ASN A 112 -4.29 3.62 1.97
C ASN A 112 -5.80 3.36 2.02
N LEU A 113 -6.55 4.11 1.22
CA LEU A 113 -8.00 3.96 1.11
C LEU A 113 -8.35 3.79 -0.37
N GLU A 114 -9.03 2.71 -0.74
CA GLU A 114 -9.31 2.36 -2.14
C GLU A 114 -10.76 2.58 -2.55
N ASP A 115 -10.95 2.92 -3.83
CA ASP A 115 -12.28 3.14 -4.40
C ASP A 115 -13.00 1.84 -4.78
N SER A 116 -12.25 0.74 -4.95
CA SER A 116 -12.73 -0.54 -5.51
C SER A 116 -13.56 -0.35 -6.79
N LEU A 117 -13.29 0.71 -7.57
CA LEU A 117 -14.08 1.20 -8.70
C LEU A 117 -15.55 1.57 -8.41
N GLY A 118 -15.90 1.81 -7.15
CA GLY A 118 -17.16 2.38 -6.73
C GLY A 118 -17.36 3.84 -7.18
N PRO A 119 -18.50 4.45 -6.80
CA PRO A 119 -18.81 5.84 -7.14
C PRO A 119 -17.74 6.83 -6.64
N VAL A 120 -17.29 7.72 -7.54
CA VAL A 120 -16.19 8.66 -7.30
C VAL A 120 -16.52 9.64 -6.16
N ASP A 121 -17.74 10.13 -6.14
CA ASP A 121 -18.30 11.02 -5.12
C ASP A 121 -18.34 10.37 -3.74
N ARG A 122 -18.69 9.08 -3.65
CA ARG A 122 -18.65 8.34 -2.39
C ARG A 122 -17.22 8.19 -1.88
N HIS A 123 -16.28 7.81 -2.74
CA HIS A 123 -14.88 7.68 -2.31
C HIS A 123 -14.28 9.04 -1.88
N ALA A 124 -14.61 10.11 -2.61
CA ALA A 124 -14.25 11.48 -2.21
C ALA A 124 -14.84 11.84 -0.83
N ALA A 125 -16.11 11.48 -0.56
CA ALA A 125 -16.71 11.70 0.75
C ALA A 125 -16.00 10.92 1.87
N LYS A 126 -15.61 9.65 1.62
CA LYS A 126 -14.82 8.85 2.57
C LYS A 126 -13.46 9.50 2.85
N ILE A 127 -12.75 9.98 1.82
CA ILE A 127 -11.48 10.72 1.99
C ILE A 127 -11.69 11.95 2.87
N ALA A 128 -12.69 12.77 2.58
CA ALA A 128 -12.98 13.98 3.35
C ALA A 128 -13.32 13.67 4.82
N ALA A 129 -14.09 12.61 5.07
CA ALA A 129 -14.41 12.15 6.42
C ALA A 129 -13.16 11.69 7.19
N VAL A 130 -12.24 10.96 6.56
CA VAL A 130 -10.94 10.60 7.16
C VAL A 130 -10.13 11.85 7.48
N LYS A 131 -10.03 12.81 6.56
CA LYS A 131 -9.28 14.07 6.80
C LYS A 131 -9.89 14.90 7.92
N ALA A 132 -11.19 14.82 8.14
CA ALA A 132 -11.88 15.49 9.24
C ALA A 132 -11.66 14.78 10.59
N ALA A 133 -11.80 13.45 10.62
CA ALA A 133 -11.74 12.65 11.85
C ALA A 133 -10.30 12.39 12.35
N ALA A 134 -9.34 12.31 11.44
CA ALA A 134 -7.94 11.98 11.70
C ALA A 134 -6.98 12.90 10.90
N PRO A 135 -6.93 14.21 11.20
CA PRO A 135 -6.21 15.20 10.39
C PRO A 135 -4.69 15.00 10.35
N GLY A 136 -4.12 14.21 11.27
CA GLY A 136 -2.70 13.87 11.28
C GLY A 136 -2.33 12.75 10.30
N LEU A 137 -3.29 11.92 9.88
CA LEU A 137 -3.05 10.85 8.91
C LEU A 137 -2.77 11.39 7.50
N PHE A 138 -1.74 10.84 6.88
CA PHE A 138 -1.50 10.94 5.45
C PHE A 138 -2.46 10.00 4.71
N VAL A 139 -3.40 10.55 3.95
CA VAL A 139 -4.36 9.78 3.14
C VAL A 139 -3.81 9.58 1.74
N ASN A 140 -3.46 8.33 1.45
CA ASN A 140 -3.05 7.88 0.13
C ASN A 140 -4.27 7.26 -0.60
N ALA A 141 -4.96 8.08 -1.39
CA ALA A 141 -6.19 7.68 -2.09
C ALA A 141 -5.88 6.77 -3.28
N ARG A 142 -6.42 5.56 -3.27
CA ARG A 142 -6.16 4.52 -4.27
C ARG A 142 -7.33 4.40 -5.24
N THR A 143 -7.01 4.33 -6.53
CA THR A 143 -7.97 3.95 -7.57
C THR A 143 -7.57 2.65 -8.25
N ASP A 144 -8.55 1.78 -8.46
CA ASP A 144 -8.31 0.43 -8.99
C ASP A 144 -8.49 0.31 -10.52
N THR A 145 -8.45 1.42 -11.25
CA THR A 145 -8.63 1.48 -12.71
C THR A 145 -7.68 0.57 -13.49
N TYR A 146 -6.45 0.38 -12.98
CA TYR A 146 -5.46 -0.54 -13.55
C TYR A 146 -5.33 -1.88 -12.80
N TRP A 147 -6.02 -2.05 -11.67
CA TRP A 147 -5.92 -3.26 -10.84
C TRP A 147 -6.87 -4.37 -11.30
N PHE A 148 -8.14 -4.04 -11.55
CA PHE A 148 -9.12 -5.04 -12.00
C PHE A 148 -8.95 -5.43 -13.47
N GLY A 149 -8.38 -4.55 -14.30
CA GLY A 149 -7.98 -4.89 -15.67
C GLY A 149 -7.05 -6.11 -15.72
N GLU A 150 -6.09 -6.22 -14.78
CA GLU A 150 -5.19 -7.37 -14.70
C GLU A 150 -5.84 -8.66 -14.16
N ARG A 151 -6.81 -8.56 -13.23
CA ARG A 151 -7.52 -9.74 -12.69
C ARG A 151 -8.44 -10.39 -13.73
N GLY A 152 -9.04 -9.61 -14.63
CA GLY A 152 -9.86 -10.11 -15.73
C GLY A 152 -9.05 -10.73 -16.87
N GLU A 153 -7.82 -10.27 -17.10
CA GLU A 153 -7.00 -10.66 -18.26
C GLU A 153 -6.14 -11.92 -18.04
N ARG A 154 -5.89 -12.36 -16.79
CA ARG A 154 -5.25 -13.67 -16.55
C ARG A 154 -6.09 -14.86 -17.05
N GLY A 155 -7.38 -14.65 -17.31
CA GLY A 155 -8.25 -15.62 -18.00
C GLY A 155 -8.35 -15.44 -19.53
N LYS A 156 -7.80 -14.36 -20.10
CA LYS A 156 -7.94 -14.01 -21.52
C LYS A 156 -6.65 -13.39 -22.06
N ARG A 157 -5.56 -14.15 -22.03
CA ARG A 157 -4.32 -13.77 -22.71
C ARG A 157 -4.44 -14.12 -24.20
N GLY A 158 -5.20 -13.31 -24.93
CA GLY A 158 -5.34 -13.39 -26.37
C GLY A 158 -5.89 -12.07 -26.90
N GLU A 159 -5.03 -11.31 -27.57
CA GLU A 159 -5.29 -10.25 -28.55
C GLU A 159 -4.65 -8.89 -28.21
N ARG A 160 -3.57 -8.56 -28.94
CA ARG A 160 -2.80 -7.30 -28.89
C ARG A 160 -3.53 -6.10 -29.51
N GLY A 161 -4.82 -6.23 -29.86
CA GLY A 161 -5.56 -5.24 -30.65
C GLY A 161 -6.29 -4.15 -29.84
N GLU A 162 -6.66 -4.39 -28.59
CA GLU A 162 -7.55 -3.47 -27.82
C GLU A 162 -6.80 -2.50 -26.88
N ARG A 163 -5.47 -2.52 -26.86
CA ARG A 163 -4.67 -1.76 -25.88
C ARG A 163 -4.71 -0.24 -26.08
N GLY A 164 -4.88 0.23 -27.32
CA GLY A 164 -4.84 1.66 -27.66
C GLY A 164 -6.05 2.43 -27.12
N GLU A 165 -7.26 2.02 -27.49
CA GLU A 165 -8.49 2.73 -27.09
C GLU A 165 -8.83 2.54 -25.61
N ARG A 166 -8.45 1.40 -25.01
CA ARG A 166 -8.69 1.11 -23.59
C ARG A 166 -7.67 1.81 -22.68
N GLY A 167 -6.43 1.99 -23.14
CA GLY A 167 -5.40 2.79 -22.43
C GLY A 167 -5.78 4.28 -22.33
N GLU A 168 -6.28 4.87 -23.43
CA GLU A 168 -6.73 6.27 -23.42
C GLU A 168 -7.96 6.51 -22.52
N ARG A 169 -8.95 5.61 -22.57
CA ARG A 169 -10.14 5.70 -21.70
C ARG A 169 -9.81 5.43 -20.22
N GLY A 170 -8.93 4.45 -19.95
CA GLY A 170 -8.46 4.14 -18.61
C GLY A 170 -7.67 5.29 -17.98
N GLY A 171 -6.82 5.96 -18.76
CA GLY A 171 -6.07 7.13 -18.32
C GLY A 171 -6.96 8.34 -18.01
N ALA A 172 -7.99 8.60 -18.84
CA ALA A 172 -8.93 9.69 -18.60
C ALA A 172 -9.82 9.46 -17.36
N GLU A 173 -10.33 8.24 -17.17
CA GLU A 173 -11.09 7.89 -15.96
C GLU A 173 -10.20 8.00 -14.71
N THR A 174 -8.98 7.49 -14.78
CA THR A 174 -8.01 7.56 -13.67
C THR A 174 -7.78 9.01 -13.28
N LEU A 175 -7.45 9.88 -14.23
CA LEU A 175 -7.20 11.29 -13.93
C LEU A 175 -8.41 11.97 -13.28
N SER A 176 -9.62 11.75 -13.80
CA SER A 176 -10.86 12.29 -13.23
C SER A 176 -11.07 11.87 -11.77
N ARG A 177 -10.83 10.59 -11.45
CA ARG A 177 -10.88 10.07 -10.07
C ARG A 177 -9.83 10.73 -9.18
N LEU A 178 -8.58 10.78 -9.64
CA LEU A 178 -7.48 11.37 -8.89
C LEU A 178 -7.70 12.87 -8.64
N ASP A 179 -8.26 13.61 -9.58
CA ASP A 179 -8.63 15.02 -9.42
C ASP A 179 -9.68 15.19 -8.31
N ALA A 180 -10.72 14.35 -8.31
CA ALA A 180 -11.73 14.37 -7.25
C ALA A 180 -11.13 14.03 -5.86
N TYR A 181 -10.19 13.09 -5.81
CA TYR A 181 -9.58 12.65 -4.54
C TYR A 181 -8.61 13.70 -3.98
N GLN A 182 -7.87 14.40 -4.84
CA GLN A 182 -7.08 15.57 -4.46
C GLN A 182 -7.98 16.69 -3.91
N GLN A 183 -9.11 16.97 -4.57
CA GLN A 183 -10.08 17.98 -4.12
C GLN A 183 -10.73 17.61 -2.78
N ALA A 184 -10.91 16.31 -2.51
CA ALA A 184 -11.39 15.80 -1.23
C ALA A 184 -10.35 15.88 -0.09
N GLY A 185 -9.09 16.20 -0.41
CA GLY A 185 -8.02 16.39 0.56
C GLY A 185 -7.06 15.21 0.72
N ALA A 186 -6.99 14.30 -0.24
CA ALA A 186 -5.95 13.27 -0.25
C ALA A 186 -4.55 13.91 -0.26
N ASP A 187 -3.64 13.38 0.57
CA ASP A 187 -2.26 13.85 0.66
C ASP A 187 -1.34 13.19 -0.39
N GLY A 188 -1.79 12.09 -0.98
CA GLY A 188 -1.14 11.37 -2.07
C GLY A 188 -2.15 10.49 -2.80
N VAL A 189 -1.76 10.00 -3.98
CA VAL A 189 -2.60 9.14 -4.82
C VAL A 189 -1.88 7.86 -5.19
N PHE A 190 -2.63 6.77 -5.39
CA PHE A 190 -2.09 5.44 -5.65
C PHE A 190 -2.80 4.74 -6.82
N VAL A 191 -2.02 4.31 -7.81
CA VAL A 191 -2.51 3.62 -9.01
C VAL A 191 -1.80 2.26 -9.16
N PRO A 192 -2.24 1.20 -8.45
CA PRO A 192 -1.68 -0.14 -8.63
C PRO A 192 -2.02 -0.74 -9.99
N GLY A 193 -1.12 -1.58 -10.52
CA GLY A 193 -1.26 -2.20 -11.84
C GLY A 193 -0.74 -1.34 -13.01
N LEU A 194 -0.58 -0.03 -12.81
CA LEU A 194 0.00 0.84 -13.82
C LEU A 194 1.50 0.56 -13.98
N THR A 195 1.90 0.11 -15.17
CA THR A 195 3.30 -0.25 -15.49
C THR A 195 3.86 0.45 -16.72
N ASP A 196 3.03 1.15 -17.50
CA ASP A 196 3.49 1.91 -18.67
C ASP A 196 4.21 3.19 -18.24
N ALA A 197 5.46 3.36 -18.68
CA ALA A 197 6.29 4.49 -18.27
C ALA A 197 5.78 5.85 -18.81
N GLY A 198 5.17 5.86 -20.01
CA GLY A 198 4.63 7.07 -20.60
C GLY A 198 3.40 7.55 -19.86
N GLU A 199 2.49 6.64 -19.52
CA GLU A 199 1.31 6.93 -18.69
C GLU A 199 1.68 7.37 -17.27
N ILE A 200 2.68 6.71 -16.64
CA ILE A 200 3.21 7.13 -15.33
C ILE A 200 3.74 8.57 -15.40
N ALA A 201 4.58 8.89 -16.38
CA ALA A 201 5.11 10.25 -16.56
C ALA A 201 3.99 11.27 -16.79
N ALA A 202 2.97 10.91 -17.57
CA ALA A 202 1.83 11.77 -17.84
C ALA A 202 0.99 12.06 -16.58
N LEU A 203 0.81 11.07 -15.70
CA LEU A 203 0.16 11.27 -14.40
C LEU A 203 1.01 12.16 -13.49
N VAL A 204 2.31 11.86 -13.34
CA VAL A 204 3.22 12.67 -12.51
C VAL A 204 3.19 14.15 -12.92
N ALA A 205 3.13 14.43 -14.23
CA ALA A 205 3.09 15.80 -14.74
C ALA A 205 1.78 16.57 -14.45
N ARG A 206 0.70 15.88 -14.07
CA ARG A 206 -0.63 16.46 -13.86
C ARG A 206 -1.07 16.51 -12.40
N LEU A 207 -0.45 15.70 -11.53
CA LEU A 207 -0.83 15.59 -10.13
C LEU A 207 -0.16 16.68 -9.29
N ASP A 208 -0.92 17.28 -8.38
CA ASP A 208 -0.42 18.24 -7.38
C ASP A 208 0.09 17.53 -6.12
N VAL A 209 -0.23 16.25 -5.94
CA VAL A 209 0.14 15.41 -4.79
C VAL A 209 1.05 14.23 -5.20
N PRO A 210 1.86 13.69 -4.28
CA PRO A 210 2.71 12.52 -4.52
C PRO A 210 1.98 11.33 -5.16
N LEU A 211 2.53 10.81 -6.26
CA LEU A 211 2.11 9.55 -6.85
C LEU A 211 2.82 8.36 -6.19
N ASN A 212 2.02 7.38 -5.77
CA ASN A 212 2.41 6.04 -5.34
C ASN A 212 2.17 5.03 -6.47
N ILE A 213 3.14 4.17 -6.75
CA ILE A 213 3.04 3.05 -7.69
C ILE A 213 3.33 1.73 -6.96
N LEU A 214 2.57 0.68 -7.28
CA LEU A 214 2.83 -0.66 -6.77
C LEU A 214 3.95 -1.30 -7.59
N TYR A 215 5.02 -1.72 -6.93
CA TYR A 215 6.11 -2.42 -7.59
C TYR A 215 5.62 -3.72 -8.23
N SER A 216 6.01 -3.93 -9.49
CA SER A 216 5.80 -5.17 -10.24
C SER A 216 7.12 -5.66 -10.83
N PRO A 217 7.47 -6.95 -10.71
CA PRO A 217 8.66 -7.52 -11.34
C PRO A 217 8.70 -7.39 -12.86
N THR A 218 7.55 -7.20 -13.50
CA THR A 218 7.43 -7.01 -14.96
C THR A 218 7.29 -5.55 -15.37
N GLY A 219 7.29 -4.63 -14.41
CA GLY A 219 7.20 -3.18 -14.63
C GLY A 219 8.56 -2.48 -14.56
N PRO A 220 8.56 -1.14 -14.53
CA PRO A 220 9.77 -0.36 -14.35
C PRO A 220 10.46 -0.66 -13.01
N THR A 221 11.79 -0.60 -12.99
CA THR A 221 12.58 -0.71 -11.76
C THR A 221 12.33 0.47 -10.82
N VAL A 222 12.70 0.31 -9.54
CA VAL A 222 12.63 1.40 -8.55
C VAL A 222 13.33 2.67 -9.04
N ARG A 223 14.50 2.50 -9.67
CA ARG A 223 15.26 3.62 -10.25
C ARG A 223 14.47 4.31 -11.37
N GLN A 224 13.95 3.53 -12.32
CA GLN A 224 13.17 4.09 -13.44
C GLN A 224 11.91 4.81 -12.95
N LEU A 225 11.21 4.28 -11.95
CA LEU A 225 10.06 4.97 -11.34
C LEU A 225 10.48 6.29 -10.71
N GLY A 226 11.62 6.33 -10.00
CA GLY A 226 12.20 7.57 -9.49
C GLY A 226 12.52 8.57 -10.59
N ASP A 227 13.17 8.14 -11.67
CA ASP A 227 13.51 8.97 -12.83
C ASP A 227 12.24 9.56 -13.52
N LEU A 228 11.10 8.87 -13.44
CA LEU A 228 9.79 9.35 -13.93
C LEU A 228 9.09 10.32 -12.97
N GLY A 229 9.66 10.58 -11.79
CA GLY A 229 9.12 11.51 -10.78
C GLY A 229 8.12 10.89 -9.80
N VAL A 230 7.99 9.56 -9.76
CA VAL A 230 7.22 8.86 -8.72
C VAL A 230 7.78 9.20 -7.34
N SER A 231 6.90 9.44 -6.37
CA SER A 231 7.27 9.88 -5.02
C SER A 231 7.17 8.78 -3.96
N ARG A 232 6.41 7.71 -4.24
CA ARG A 232 6.31 6.51 -3.39
C ARG A 232 6.20 5.25 -4.24
N ILE A 233 6.86 4.19 -3.79
CA ILE A 233 6.77 2.87 -4.39
C ILE A 233 6.42 1.89 -3.28
N SER A 234 5.21 1.33 -3.32
CA SER A 234 4.77 0.32 -2.35
C SER A 234 5.06 -1.08 -2.87
N LEU A 235 5.34 -2.03 -1.98
CA LEU A 235 5.57 -3.44 -2.37
C LEU A 235 4.30 -4.31 -2.27
N GLY A 236 3.26 -3.81 -1.60
CA GLY A 236 2.01 -4.51 -1.34
C GLY A 236 2.25 -5.94 -0.85
N SER A 237 1.47 -6.88 -1.36
CA SER A 237 1.59 -8.29 -0.96
C SER A 237 2.78 -9.05 -1.57
N PHE A 238 3.66 -8.38 -2.33
CA PHE A 238 4.75 -9.05 -3.03
C PHE A 238 5.67 -9.81 -2.08
N LEU A 239 6.10 -9.18 -0.98
CA LEU A 239 6.99 -9.82 0.00
C LEU A 239 6.32 -10.99 0.72
N TYR A 240 5.03 -10.88 1.05
CA TYR A 240 4.25 -11.97 1.62
C TYR A 240 4.19 -13.18 0.68
N ARG A 241 3.81 -12.96 -0.58
CA ARG A 241 3.75 -14.02 -1.60
C ARG A 241 5.11 -14.66 -1.84
N ARG A 242 6.20 -13.88 -1.80
CA ARG A 242 7.57 -14.40 -1.88
C ARG A 242 7.94 -15.26 -0.67
N ALA A 243 7.53 -14.87 0.54
CA ALA A 243 7.78 -15.65 1.75
C ALA A 243 7.02 -16.99 1.73
N VAL A 244 5.74 -16.98 1.35
CA VAL A 244 4.95 -18.21 1.17
C VAL A 244 5.58 -19.11 0.12
N GLY A 245 5.97 -18.56 -1.04
CA GLY A 245 6.64 -19.32 -2.10
C GLY A 245 7.94 -19.97 -1.62
N ALA A 246 8.80 -19.22 -0.92
CA ALA A 246 10.05 -19.77 -0.39
C ALA A 246 9.85 -20.88 0.64
N ALA A 247 8.78 -20.82 1.45
CA ALA A 247 8.43 -21.89 2.37
C ALA A 247 7.96 -23.16 1.63
N LEU A 248 7.20 -23.01 0.55
CA LEU A 248 6.76 -24.13 -0.29
C LEU A 248 7.93 -24.75 -1.07
N ASP A 249 8.80 -23.93 -1.67
CA ASP A 249 10.00 -24.40 -2.36
C ASP A 249 10.88 -25.23 -1.42
N ALA A 250 11.13 -24.73 -0.20
CA ALA A 250 11.92 -25.45 0.81
C ALA A 250 11.24 -26.75 1.27
N LEU A 251 9.90 -26.77 1.40
CA LEU A 251 9.14 -27.97 1.73
C LEU A 251 9.29 -29.03 0.63
N ASP A 252 9.18 -28.64 -0.63
CA ASP A 252 9.31 -29.52 -1.78
C ASP A 252 10.73 -30.08 -1.87
N GLU A 253 11.76 -29.25 -1.70
CA GLU A 253 13.17 -29.69 -1.67
C GLU A 253 13.42 -30.72 -0.56
N ILE A 254 12.94 -30.47 0.66
CA ILE A 254 13.09 -31.41 1.79
C ILE A 254 12.34 -32.72 1.49
N ARG A 255 11.13 -32.65 0.94
CA ARG A 255 10.33 -33.83 0.59
C ARG A 255 11.04 -34.71 -0.44
N GLU A 256 11.80 -34.11 -1.34
CA GLU A 256 12.61 -34.81 -2.35
C GLU A 256 13.96 -35.31 -1.82
N GLY A 257 14.30 -35.01 -0.56
CA GLY A 257 15.59 -35.37 0.05
C GLY A 257 16.74 -34.42 -0.32
N HIS A 258 16.42 -33.28 -0.93
CA HIS A 258 17.37 -32.21 -1.21
C HIS A 258 17.56 -31.31 0.02
N ARG A 259 18.71 -30.63 0.08
CA ARG A 259 18.95 -29.58 1.08
C ARG A 259 18.35 -28.27 0.56
N PRO A 260 17.46 -27.62 1.33
CA PRO A 260 16.79 -26.45 0.81
C PRO A 260 17.73 -25.26 0.64
N GLY A 261 17.49 -24.47 -0.40
CA GLY A 261 18.24 -23.25 -0.69
C GLY A 261 17.73 -22.02 0.06
N GLY A 262 18.43 -20.89 -0.11
CA GLY A 262 17.97 -19.58 0.39
C GLY A 262 18.39 -19.24 1.83
N ARG A 263 17.88 -18.09 2.33
CA ARG A 263 18.18 -17.62 3.68
C ARG A 263 17.14 -18.15 4.66
N THR A 264 17.61 -18.84 5.70
CA THR A 264 16.83 -19.19 6.89
C THR A 264 17.34 -18.37 8.07
N PRO A 265 16.55 -17.44 8.62
CA PRO A 265 16.89 -16.79 9.89
C PRO A 265 17.08 -17.83 10.99
N THR A 266 18.05 -17.62 11.88
CA THR A 266 18.24 -18.51 13.02
C THR A 266 17.10 -18.34 14.04
N TYR A 267 16.98 -19.29 14.96
CA TYR A 267 16.01 -19.18 16.05
C TYR A 267 16.26 -17.91 16.89
N GLU A 268 17.54 -17.60 17.14
CA GLU A 268 17.96 -16.40 17.88
C GLU A 268 17.60 -15.11 17.12
N ASP A 269 17.76 -15.09 15.79
CA ASP A 269 17.35 -13.94 14.98
C ASP A 269 15.86 -13.62 15.17
N ILE A 270 15.00 -14.64 15.15
CA ILE A 270 13.54 -14.48 15.31
C ILE A 270 13.18 -14.09 16.74
N GLN A 271 13.72 -14.78 17.75
CA GLN A 271 13.49 -14.44 19.16
C GLN A 271 13.92 -13.00 19.47
N GLY A 272 15.06 -12.58 18.92
CA GLY A 272 15.57 -11.24 19.08
C GLY A 272 14.64 -10.16 18.53
N MET A 273 13.76 -10.46 17.56
CA MET A 273 12.77 -9.51 17.05
C MET A 273 11.62 -9.27 18.03
N GLY A 274 11.26 -10.27 18.85
CA GLY A 274 10.21 -10.15 19.86
C GLY A 274 10.66 -9.39 21.12
N ALA A 275 11.92 -9.56 21.52
CA ALA A 275 12.46 -8.95 22.74
C ALA A 275 12.58 -7.42 22.67
N ASP A 276 12.70 -6.84 21.47
CA ASP A 276 12.76 -5.39 21.28
C ASP A 276 11.40 -4.72 21.48
N ALA A 277 10.29 -5.42 21.19
CA ALA A 277 8.94 -4.92 21.46
C ALA A 277 8.67 -4.79 22.96
N ALA A 278 9.10 -5.79 23.75
CA ALA A 278 8.92 -5.80 25.21
C ALA A 278 9.72 -4.71 25.95
N ARG A 279 10.72 -4.09 25.28
CA ARG A 279 11.49 -2.97 25.83
C ARG A 279 10.88 -1.60 25.56
N HIS A 280 9.91 -1.52 24.65
CA HIS A 280 9.25 -0.28 24.22
C HIS A 280 7.74 -0.25 24.53
N ALA A 281 7.20 -1.33 25.12
CA ALA A 281 5.83 -1.43 25.64
C ALA A 281 5.80 -1.08 27.13
#